data_AF-A0A8U0IEW6-F1
#
_entry.id   AF-A0A8U0IEW6-F1
#
_cell.length_a   1.000
_cell.length_b   1.000
_cell.length_c   1.000
_cell.angle_alpha   90.00
_cell.angle_beta   90.00
_cell.angle_gamma   90.00
#
_symmetry.space_group_name_H-M   'P 1'
#
loop_
_entity.id
_entity.type
_entity.pdbx_description
1 polymer ?
#
loop_
_entity_poly.entity_id
_entity_poly.type
_entity_poly.pdbx_seq_one_letter_code
_entity_poly.pdbx_strand_id
1 'polypeptide(L)'
;MSFDHDGIESTVERASDALASENREVEPATARSIASVLLDDAAWYRAYAEWRPLPTELAFKFRFFPLIRALRDAAESYSRRIGSFSHPPFSRPADVTVAGRPVSTYIDDAQRQFLLGAAILQTEWYVDAADHHGVAVPVGLLERSTEEFAAYFAGEREEFSPQVRTFQAELLRESVRWVTRFERRFGRASLLDAEGISDTAEQNIDRMETFLERELRAQ
;
A
#
# COMPACT_ATOMS: atom_id res chain seq x y z
N MET A 1 2.69 -18.78 14.63
CA MET A 1 3.27 -17.52 15.13
C MET A 1 2.17 -16.82 15.90
N SER A 2 2.30 -16.67 17.22
CA SER A 2 1.38 -15.87 18.04
C SER A 2 2.04 -14.51 18.18
N PHE A 3 1.52 -13.52 17.47
CA PHE A 3 1.92 -12.14 17.61
C PHE A 3 1.20 -11.58 18.85
N ASP A 4 1.92 -10.83 19.70
CA ASP A 4 1.35 -10.14 20.85
C ASP A 4 0.60 -8.90 20.33
N HIS A 5 -0.73 -8.98 20.29
CA HIS A 5 -1.59 -8.02 19.58
C HIS A 5 -2.45 -7.14 20.49
N ASP A 6 -2.53 -7.42 21.79
CA ASP A 6 -3.58 -6.87 22.66
C ASP A 6 -3.58 -5.32 22.74
N GLY A 7 -2.40 -4.70 22.70
CA GLY A 7 -2.26 -3.23 22.67
C GLY A 7 -2.44 -2.61 21.28
N ILE A 8 -2.14 -3.37 20.23
CA ILE A 8 -2.13 -2.91 18.83
C ILE A 8 -3.55 -2.97 18.28
N GLU A 9 -4.25 -4.08 18.48
CA GLU A 9 -5.64 -4.28 18.06
C GLU A 9 -6.54 -3.22 18.70
N SER A 10 -6.42 -3.01 20.02
CA SER A 10 -7.17 -1.96 20.73
C SER A 10 -6.79 -0.53 20.29
N THR A 11 -5.59 -0.29 19.79
CA THR A 11 -5.18 1.02 19.25
C THR A 11 -5.73 1.23 17.84
N VAL A 12 -5.68 0.20 17.00
CA VAL A 12 -6.21 0.20 15.63
C VAL A 12 -7.74 0.30 15.62
N GLU A 13 -8.44 -0.36 16.53
CA GLU A 13 -9.89 -0.25 16.71
C GLU A 13 -10.27 1.18 17.13
N ARG A 14 -9.62 1.73 18.15
CA ARG A 14 -9.84 3.12 18.57
C ARG A 14 -9.52 4.13 17.46
N ALA A 15 -8.46 3.89 16.69
CA ALA A 15 -8.10 4.72 15.55
C ALA A 15 -9.17 4.67 14.46
N SER A 16 -9.67 3.48 14.16
CA SER A 16 -10.75 3.26 13.20
C SER A 16 -12.03 3.96 13.66
N ASP A 17 -12.45 3.79 14.91
CA ASP A 17 -13.65 4.41 15.47
C ASP A 17 -13.54 5.95 15.53
N ALA A 18 -12.37 6.47 15.91
CA ALA A 18 -12.14 7.89 15.99
C ALA A 18 -12.18 8.56 14.63
N LEU A 19 -11.48 7.98 13.64
CA LEU A 19 -11.60 8.43 12.26
C LEU A 19 -13.07 8.46 11.87
N ALA A 20 -13.77 7.37 12.12
CA ALA A 20 -15.09 7.12 11.61
C ALA A 20 -16.22 7.92 12.30
N SER A 21 -15.97 8.41 13.52
CA SER A 21 -16.81 9.37 14.22
C SER A 21 -16.35 10.82 14.01
N GLU A 22 -15.31 11.03 13.20
CA GLU A 22 -14.58 12.29 13.05
C GLU A 22 -14.10 12.88 14.39
N ASN A 23 -13.87 12.02 15.39
CA ASN A 23 -13.37 12.42 16.69
C ASN A 23 -11.87 12.73 16.60
N ARG A 24 -11.54 14.01 16.70
CA ARG A 24 -10.17 14.54 16.66
C ARG A 24 -9.52 14.60 18.04
N GLU A 25 -10.31 14.38 19.10
CA GLU A 25 -9.83 14.36 20.48
C GLU A 25 -9.58 12.91 20.89
N VAL A 26 -8.44 12.40 20.43
CA VAL A 26 -7.94 11.06 20.77
C VAL A 26 -6.62 11.13 21.49
N GLU A 27 -6.30 10.05 22.20
CA GLU A 27 -5.01 9.85 22.84
C GLU A 27 -3.85 9.95 21.82
N PRO A 28 -2.66 10.45 22.23
CA PRO A 28 -1.54 10.66 21.31
C PRO A 28 -1.11 9.43 20.51
N ALA A 29 -1.21 8.24 21.09
CA ALA A 29 -0.90 6.98 20.40
C ALA A 29 -1.89 6.69 19.26
N THR A 30 -3.18 6.94 19.49
CA THR A 30 -4.24 6.80 18.49
C THR A 30 -4.11 7.86 17.41
N ALA A 31 -3.86 9.12 17.78
CA ALA A 31 -3.60 10.19 16.81
C ALA A 31 -2.39 9.86 15.93
N ARG A 32 -1.33 9.28 16.52
CA ARG A 32 -0.12 8.86 15.81
C ARG A 32 -0.40 7.78 14.79
N SER A 33 -1.11 6.72 15.19
CA SER A 33 -1.52 5.65 14.29
C SER A 33 -2.36 6.15 13.11
N ILE A 34 -3.33 7.03 13.37
CA ILE A 34 -4.16 7.61 12.30
C ILE A 34 -3.31 8.44 11.34
N ALA A 35 -2.46 9.33 11.89
CA ALA A 35 -1.66 10.24 11.08
C ALA A 35 -0.63 9.50 10.22
N SER A 36 0.05 8.47 10.75
CA SER A 36 1.01 7.69 9.97
C SER A 36 0.32 7.00 8.79
N VAL A 37 -0.71 6.20 9.05
CA VAL A 37 -1.46 5.45 8.02
C VAL A 37 -1.96 6.37 6.90
N LEU A 38 -2.61 7.49 7.24
CA LEU A 38 -3.15 8.40 6.22
C LEU A 38 -2.06 9.08 5.37
N LEU A 39 -0.92 9.40 5.97
CA LEU A 39 0.18 10.03 5.25
C LEU A 39 0.96 9.01 4.42
N ASP A 40 1.12 7.79 4.91
CA ASP A 40 1.73 6.67 4.19
C ASP A 40 0.87 6.31 2.97
N ASP A 41 -0.45 6.26 3.09
CA ASP A 41 -1.37 6.11 1.95
C ASP A 41 -1.21 7.24 0.94
N ALA A 42 -1.14 8.48 1.41
CA ALA A 42 -0.96 9.65 0.54
C ALA A 42 0.39 9.62 -0.21
N ALA A 43 1.45 9.11 0.44
CA ALA A 43 2.76 8.91 -0.17
C ALA A 43 2.75 7.72 -1.13
N TRP A 44 2.05 6.63 -0.80
CA TRP A 44 1.90 5.45 -1.63
C TRP A 44 1.28 5.77 -2.98
N TYR A 45 0.16 6.51 -3.03
CA TYR A 45 -0.48 6.90 -4.29
C TYR A 45 0.45 7.73 -5.21
N ARG A 46 1.34 8.53 -4.62
CA ARG A 46 2.32 9.30 -5.40
C ARG A 46 3.40 8.42 -5.99
N ALA A 47 3.99 7.55 -5.17
CA ALA A 47 5.01 6.60 -5.60
C ALA A 47 4.44 5.64 -6.66
N TYR A 48 3.23 5.15 -6.44
CA TYR A 48 2.56 4.22 -7.33
C TYR A 48 2.27 4.78 -8.73
N ALA A 49 2.08 6.09 -8.84
CA ALA A 49 1.95 6.73 -10.14
C ALA A 49 3.22 6.60 -10.98
N GLU A 50 4.41 6.63 -10.36
CA GLU A 50 5.71 6.57 -11.04
C GLU A 50 5.98 5.18 -11.66
N TRP A 51 5.24 4.15 -11.24
CA TRP A 51 5.29 2.81 -11.83
C TRP A 51 4.54 2.68 -13.16
N ARG A 52 4.04 3.79 -13.70
CA ARG A 52 3.29 3.86 -14.96
C ARG A 52 4.09 4.59 -16.04
N PRO A 53 3.84 4.31 -17.33
CA PRO A 53 4.31 5.18 -18.40
C PRO A 53 3.85 6.63 -18.23
N LEU A 54 4.66 7.60 -18.64
CA LEU A 54 4.45 9.03 -18.33
C LEU A 54 3.01 9.56 -18.60
N PRO A 55 2.33 9.24 -19.71
CA PRO A 55 0.97 9.74 -19.93
C PRO A 55 -0.03 9.20 -18.89
N THR A 56 0.10 7.93 -18.51
CA THR A 56 -0.78 7.28 -17.53
C THR A 56 -0.37 7.60 -16.09
N GLU A 57 0.91 7.87 -15.84
CA GLU A 57 1.40 8.47 -14.59
C GLU A 57 0.72 9.83 -14.34
N LEU A 58 0.77 10.74 -15.32
CA LEU A 58 0.18 12.08 -15.17
C LEU A 58 -1.33 12.02 -14.98
N ALA A 59 -2.02 11.18 -15.77
CA ALA A 59 -3.46 10.96 -15.60
C ALA A 59 -3.80 10.42 -14.21
N PHE A 60 -3.01 9.48 -13.69
CA PHE A 60 -3.18 8.95 -12.34
C PHE A 60 -2.94 10.02 -11.28
N LYS A 61 -1.83 10.78 -11.37
CA LYS A 61 -1.54 11.87 -10.43
C LYS A 61 -2.66 12.90 -10.39
N PHE A 62 -3.21 13.27 -11.55
CA PHE A 62 -4.32 14.21 -11.64
C PHE A 62 -5.59 13.64 -10.99
N ARG A 63 -5.98 12.41 -11.37
CA ARG A 63 -7.17 11.71 -10.87
C ARG A 63 -7.14 11.51 -9.35
N PHE A 64 -5.98 11.15 -8.79
CA PHE A 64 -5.84 10.88 -7.36
C PHE A 64 -5.41 12.11 -6.55
N PHE A 65 -5.20 13.27 -7.19
CA PHE A 65 -4.81 14.50 -6.49
C PHE A 65 -5.80 14.90 -5.38
N PRO A 66 -7.13 14.89 -5.60
CA PRO A 66 -8.10 15.21 -4.56
C PRO A 66 -8.01 14.24 -3.37
N LEU A 67 -7.85 12.94 -3.63
CA LEU A 67 -7.71 11.92 -2.58
C LEU A 67 -6.44 12.17 -1.75
N ILE A 68 -5.29 12.32 -2.40
CA ILE A 68 -4.00 12.58 -1.74
C ILE A 68 -4.10 13.83 -0.86
N ARG A 69 -4.73 14.90 -1.37
CA ARG A 69 -4.95 16.11 -0.58
C ARG A 69 -5.85 15.84 0.62
N ALA A 70 -6.95 15.16 0.41
CA ALA A 70 -7.93 14.92 1.46
C ALA A 70 -7.45 13.91 2.53
N LEU A 71 -6.50 13.03 2.21
CA LEU A 71 -5.77 12.19 3.18
C LEU A 71 -4.84 13.04 4.04
N ARG A 72 -4.08 13.96 3.43
CA ARG A 72 -3.17 14.86 4.15
C ARG A 72 -3.91 15.84 5.04
N ASP A 73 -4.99 16.43 4.55
CA ASP A 73 -5.82 17.36 5.33
C ASP A 73 -6.43 16.64 6.54
N ALA A 74 -6.86 15.39 6.37
CA ALA A 74 -7.33 14.55 7.48
C ALA A 74 -6.20 14.25 8.47
N ALA A 75 -5.02 13.83 7.99
CA ALA A 75 -3.86 13.55 8.83
C ALA A 75 -3.37 14.77 9.61
N GLU A 76 -3.40 15.97 9.02
CA GLU A 76 -3.00 17.22 9.68
C GLU A 76 -3.79 17.45 10.98
N SER A 77 -5.08 17.11 10.97
CA SER A 77 -5.94 17.28 12.15
C SER A 77 -5.50 16.43 13.34
N TYR A 78 -4.87 15.28 13.09
CA TYR A 78 -4.31 14.39 14.11
C TYR A 78 -2.84 14.71 14.41
N SER A 79 -2.05 15.16 13.42
CA SER A 79 -0.61 15.36 13.55
C SER A 79 -0.20 16.62 14.33
N ARG A 80 -1.06 17.64 14.40
CA ARG A 80 -0.78 18.92 15.11
C ARG A 80 -0.30 18.78 16.55
N ARG A 81 -0.62 17.67 17.23
CA ARG A 81 -0.31 17.44 18.66
C ARG A 81 0.86 16.49 18.91
N ILE A 82 1.41 15.86 17.87
CA ILE A 82 2.28 14.68 17.99
C ILE A 82 3.62 14.81 17.25
N GLY A 83 3.81 15.88 16.47
CA GLY A 83 5.08 16.21 15.81
C GLY A 83 5.19 15.73 14.37
N SER A 84 6.40 15.75 13.81
CA SER A 84 6.68 15.33 12.43
C SER A 84 6.69 13.80 12.29
N PHE A 85 6.17 13.32 11.17
CA PHE A 85 6.23 11.92 10.75
C PHE A 85 7.24 11.75 9.62
N SER A 86 7.93 10.61 9.62
CA SER A 86 8.59 10.10 8.43
C SER A 86 7.60 9.17 7.73
N HIS A 87 7.72 9.08 6.41
CA HIS A 87 6.99 8.09 5.59
C HIS A 87 8.03 7.18 4.94
N PRO A 88 7.64 5.97 4.54
CA PRO A 88 8.58 5.06 3.91
C PRO A 88 9.14 5.70 2.62
N PRO A 89 10.45 5.56 2.37
CA PRO A 89 11.04 5.97 1.11
C PRO A 89 10.64 4.96 0.04
N PHE A 90 9.41 5.09 -0.46
CA PHE A 90 8.85 4.18 -1.45
C PHE A 90 9.75 4.05 -2.68
N SER A 91 10.01 2.81 -3.10
CA SER A 91 10.87 2.52 -4.24
C SER A 91 10.28 3.05 -5.55
N ARG A 92 11.14 3.64 -6.37
CA ARG A 92 10.82 3.98 -7.76
C ARG A 92 11.21 2.84 -8.68
N PRO A 93 10.67 2.79 -9.92
CA PRO A 93 11.08 1.77 -10.89
C PRO A 93 12.58 1.74 -11.18
N ALA A 94 13.26 2.89 -11.05
CA ALA A 94 14.70 3.01 -11.25
C ALA A 94 15.54 2.45 -10.09
N ASP A 95 14.96 2.36 -8.90
CA ASP A 95 15.65 1.90 -7.69
C ASP A 95 15.67 0.38 -7.60
N VAL A 96 14.70 -0.29 -8.24
CA VAL A 96 14.58 -1.74 -8.26
C VAL A 96 15.34 -2.30 -9.46
N THR A 97 16.41 -3.06 -9.20
CA THR A 97 17.29 -3.58 -10.27
C THR A 97 17.33 -5.10 -10.35
N VAL A 98 17.42 -5.63 -11.57
CA VAL A 98 17.71 -7.03 -11.87
C VAL A 98 18.97 -7.07 -12.73
N ALA A 99 19.94 -7.90 -12.36
CA ALA A 99 21.24 -7.99 -13.03
C ALA A 99 21.90 -6.60 -13.31
N GLY A 100 21.78 -5.68 -12.36
CA GLY A 100 22.37 -4.34 -12.43
C GLY A 100 21.66 -3.32 -13.33
N ARG A 101 20.48 -3.65 -13.87
CA ARG A 101 19.66 -2.73 -14.67
C ARG A 101 18.29 -2.53 -14.02
N PRO A 102 17.64 -1.36 -14.19
CA PRO A 102 16.29 -1.15 -13.70
C PRO A 102 15.33 -2.22 -14.19
N VAL A 103 14.48 -2.72 -13.31
CA VAL A 103 13.53 -3.81 -13.60
C VAL A 103 12.56 -3.44 -14.72
N SER A 104 12.26 -2.15 -14.89
CA SER A 104 11.44 -1.64 -15.99
C SER A 104 12.04 -1.91 -17.37
N THR A 105 13.34 -2.18 -17.48
CA THR A 105 13.99 -2.54 -18.76
C THR A 105 13.70 -3.97 -19.22
N TYR A 106 13.11 -4.80 -18.35
CA TYR A 106 12.77 -6.20 -18.62
C TYR A 106 11.26 -6.41 -18.85
N ILE A 107 10.45 -5.35 -18.70
CA ILE A 107 8.99 -5.45 -18.70
C ILE A 107 8.46 -4.56 -19.83
N ASP A 108 8.03 -5.19 -20.92
CA ASP A 108 7.43 -4.49 -22.06
C ASP A 108 5.93 -4.22 -21.87
N ASP A 109 5.32 -4.78 -20.83
CA ASP A 109 3.89 -4.69 -20.54
C ASP A 109 3.61 -3.74 -19.37
N ALA A 110 2.87 -2.68 -19.65
CA ALA A 110 2.54 -1.66 -18.66
C ALA A 110 1.70 -2.20 -17.50
N GLN A 111 0.88 -3.24 -17.73
CA GLN A 111 0.09 -3.88 -16.67
C GLN A 111 0.98 -4.68 -15.72
N ARG A 112 1.96 -5.42 -16.23
CA ARG A 112 2.97 -6.14 -15.44
C ARG A 112 3.83 -5.17 -14.63
N GLN A 113 4.27 -4.06 -15.22
CA GLN A 113 5.05 -3.05 -14.49
C GLN A 113 4.23 -2.44 -13.35
N PHE A 114 2.95 -2.20 -13.60
CA PHE A 114 2.00 -1.73 -12.60
C PHE A 114 1.84 -2.72 -11.43
N LEU A 115 1.66 -4.02 -11.73
CA LEU A 115 1.51 -5.06 -10.71
C LEU A 115 2.78 -5.22 -9.86
N LEU A 116 3.95 -5.15 -10.48
CA LEU A 116 5.23 -5.17 -9.77
C LEU A 116 5.33 -4.00 -8.77
N GLY A 117 5.01 -2.79 -9.22
CA GLY A 117 4.97 -1.62 -8.37
C GLY A 117 4.01 -1.78 -7.19
N ALA A 118 2.82 -2.31 -7.45
CA ALA A 118 1.82 -2.53 -6.40
C ALA A 118 2.36 -3.44 -5.30
N ALA A 119 2.96 -4.55 -5.69
CA ALA A 119 3.44 -5.56 -4.77
C ALA A 119 4.63 -5.07 -3.91
N ILE A 120 5.57 -4.35 -4.52
CA ILE A 120 6.72 -3.77 -3.81
C ILE A 120 6.24 -2.67 -2.85
N LEU A 121 5.48 -1.69 -3.35
CA LEU A 121 5.05 -0.56 -2.55
C LEU A 121 4.12 -0.98 -1.39
N GLN A 122 3.27 -2.00 -1.59
CA GLN A 122 2.45 -2.53 -0.50
C GLN A 122 3.30 -3.18 0.61
N THR A 123 4.39 -3.84 0.23
CA THR A 123 5.33 -4.45 1.19
C THR A 123 6.06 -3.37 1.99
N GLU A 124 6.51 -2.31 1.32
CA GLU A 124 7.17 -1.16 1.96
C GLU A 124 6.22 -0.45 2.93
N TRP A 125 4.97 -0.21 2.50
CA TRP A 125 3.93 0.36 3.36
C TRP A 125 3.69 -0.51 4.59
N TYR A 126 3.58 -1.83 4.41
CA TYR A 126 3.34 -2.75 5.53
C TYR A 126 4.48 -2.77 6.54
N VAL A 127 5.73 -2.79 6.06
CA VAL A 127 6.91 -2.83 6.93
C VAL A 127 7.02 -1.55 7.74
N ASP A 128 6.75 -0.40 7.12
CA ASP A 128 6.74 0.88 7.81
C ASP A 128 5.59 1.00 8.82
N ALA A 129 4.37 0.59 8.44
CA ALA A 129 3.24 0.53 9.35
C ALA A 129 3.51 -0.42 10.52
N ALA A 130 4.11 -1.59 10.27
CA ALA A 130 4.48 -2.54 11.30
C ALA A 130 5.46 -1.93 12.31
N ASP A 131 6.48 -1.19 11.84
CA ASP A 131 7.44 -0.49 12.71
C ASP A 131 6.75 0.56 13.58
N HIS A 132 5.90 1.40 13.00
CA HIS A 132 5.09 2.39 13.72
C HIS A 132 4.21 1.78 14.82
N HIS A 133 3.78 0.54 14.62
CA HIS A 133 2.92 -0.20 15.53
C HIS A 133 3.67 -1.17 16.44
N GLY A 134 5.00 -1.25 16.37
CA GLY A 134 5.80 -2.19 17.16
C GLY A 134 5.58 -3.66 16.81
N VAL A 135 5.05 -3.94 15.61
CA VAL A 135 4.88 -5.29 15.07
C VAL A 135 6.20 -5.76 14.49
N ALA A 136 6.74 -6.85 15.04
CA ALA A 136 7.95 -7.46 14.51
C ALA A 136 7.68 -8.10 13.13
N VAL A 137 8.36 -7.59 12.10
CA VAL A 137 8.41 -8.23 10.77
C VAL A 137 9.62 -9.14 10.65
N PRO A 138 9.53 -10.26 9.90
CA PRO A 138 10.68 -11.10 9.62
C PRO A 138 11.84 -10.29 9.00
N VAL A 139 13.05 -10.48 9.53
CA VAL A 139 14.25 -9.83 9.01
C VAL A 139 14.45 -10.18 7.54
N GLY A 140 14.68 -9.16 6.71
CA GLY A 140 14.88 -9.30 5.27
C GLY A 140 13.59 -9.61 4.48
N LEU A 141 12.40 -9.50 5.08
CA LEU A 141 11.13 -9.71 4.35
C LEU A 141 10.99 -8.75 3.17
N LEU A 142 11.29 -7.46 3.39
CA LEU A 142 11.22 -6.43 2.35
C LEU A 142 12.21 -6.73 1.22
N GLU A 143 13.49 -6.87 1.56
CA GLU A 143 14.57 -7.16 0.61
C GLU A 143 14.25 -8.40 -0.22
N ARG A 144 13.89 -9.50 0.43
CA ARG A 144 13.51 -10.75 -0.24
C ARG A 144 12.29 -10.58 -1.13
N SER A 145 11.22 -9.94 -0.66
CA SER A 145 10.01 -9.76 -1.48
C SER A 145 10.34 -8.92 -2.72
N THR A 146 11.08 -7.83 -2.57
CA THR A 146 11.52 -6.98 -3.67
C THR A 146 12.37 -7.74 -4.69
N GLU A 147 13.35 -8.52 -4.23
CA GLU A 147 14.19 -9.35 -5.10
C GLU A 147 13.38 -10.41 -5.86
N GLU A 148 12.52 -11.17 -5.16
CA GLU A 148 11.73 -12.23 -5.79
C GLU A 148 10.72 -11.68 -6.78
N PHE A 149 10.08 -10.54 -6.47
CA PHE A 149 9.20 -9.84 -7.40
C PHE A 149 9.94 -9.33 -8.62
N ALA A 150 11.06 -8.64 -8.43
CA ALA A 150 11.83 -8.10 -9.53
C ALA A 150 12.29 -9.23 -10.47
N ALA A 151 12.82 -10.33 -9.91
CA ALA A 151 13.27 -11.48 -10.68
C ALA A 151 12.13 -12.17 -11.43
N TYR A 152 10.97 -12.38 -10.79
CA TYR A 152 9.81 -13.02 -11.41
C TYR A 152 9.25 -12.17 -12.56
N PHE A 153 9.07 -10.86 -12.34
CA PHE A 153 8.55 -9.98 -13.37
C PHE A 153 9.52 -9.75 -14.53
N ALA A 154 10.83 -9.82 -14.27
CA ALA A 154 11.87 -9.80 -15.30
C ALA A 154 12.04 -11.12 -16.06
N GLY A 155 11.37 -12.20 -15.65
CA GLY A 155 11.48 -13.52 -16.29
C GLY A 155 12.72 -14.33 -15.91
N GLU A 156 13.49 -13.87 -14.91
CA GLU A 156 14.66 -14.60 -14.37
C GLU A 156 14.26 -15.66 -13.34
N ARG A 157 12.98 -15.70 -12.99
CA ARG A 157 12.41 -16.61 -11.99
C ARG A 157 11.00 -17.02 -12.38
N GLU A 158 10.72 -18.31 -12.21
CA GLU A 158 9.41 -18.87 -12.55
C GLU A 158 8.41 -18.83 -11.38
N GLU A 159 8.87 -18.94 -10.13
CA GLU A 159 7.99 -19.12 -8.96
C GLU A 159 8.44 -18.37 -7.70
N PHE A 160 7.52 -17.86 -6.90
CA PHE A 160 7.86 -17.24 -5.60
C PHE A 160 8.19 -18.27 -4.54
N SER A 161 9.01 -17.89 -3.55
CA SER A 161 9.18 -18.72 -2.35
C SER A 161 7.84 -18.84 -1.62
N PRO A 162 7.58 -19.98 -0.93
CA PRO A 162 6.35 -20.16 -0.16
C PRO A 162 6.09 -19.02 0.84
N GLN A 163 7.15 -18.46 1.41
CA GLN A 163 7.07 -17.35 2.36
C GLN A 163 6.57 -16.06 1.70
N VAL A 164 7.18 -15.63 0.58
CA VAL A 164 6.76 -14.42 -0.14
C VAL A 164 5.33 -14.61 -0.66
N ARG A 165 5.01 -15.79 -1.20
CA ARG A 165 3.66 -16.13 -1.66
C ARG A 165 2.61 -15.98 -0.55
N THR A 166 2.82 -16.61 0.61
CA THR A 166 1.86 -16.55 1.72
C THR A 166 1.73 -15.12 2.25
N PHE A 167 2.84 -14.42 2.45
CA PHE A 167 2.83 -13.05 2.93
C PHE A 167 2.03 -12.12 2.00
N GLN A 168 2.27 -12.22 0.69
CA GLN A 168 1.64 -11.36 -0.29
C GLN A 168 0.15 -11.64 -0.46
N ALA A 169 -0.24 -12.91 -0.43
CA ALA A 169 -1.65 -13.27 -0.46
C ALA A 169 -2.43 -12.68 0.72
N GLU A 170 -1.86 -12.73 1.94
CA GLU A 170 -2.50 -12.14 3.12
C GLU A 170 -2.49 -10.62 3.08
N LEU A 171 -1.35 -10.00 2.76
CA LEU A 171 -1.21 -8.56 2.69
C LEU A 171 -2.21 -7.95 1.71
N LEU A 172 -2.35 -8.55 0.54
CA LEU A 172 -3.25 -8.04 -0.48
C LEU A 172 -4.72 -8.22 -0.07
N ARG A 173 -5.08 -9.38 0.49
CA ARG A 173 -6.45 -9.60 1.02
C ARG A 173 -6.83 -8.56 2.08
N GLU A 174 -5.92 -8.24 3.00
CA GLU A 174 -6.17 -7.22 4.02
C GLU A 174 -6.21 -5.80 3.44
N SER A 175 -5.40 -5.52 2.41
CA SER A 175 -5.45 -4.23 1.70
C SER A 175 -6.81 -4.00 1.03
N VAL A 176 -7.37 -5.03 0.38
CA VAL A 176 -8.74 -4.98 -0.18
C VAL A 176 -9.75 -4.69 0.92
N ARG A 177 -9.71 -5.45 2.01
CA ARG A 177 -10.63 -5.28 3.14
C ARG A 177 -10.54 -3.87 3.73
N TRP A 178 -9.34 -3.32 3.84
CA TRP A 178 -9.09 -1.97 4.31
C TRP A 178 -9.72 -0.93 3.39
N VAL A 179 -9.44 -0.97 2.07
CA VAL A 179 -9.96 -0.01 1.09
C VAL A 179 -11.48 -0.02 1.13
N THR A 180 -12.08 -1.21 1.03
CA THR A 180 -13.53 -1.37 1.03
C THR A 180 -14.18 -0.91 2.33
N ARG A 181 -13.53 -1.09 3.49
CA ARG A 181 -14.03 -0.61 4.79
C ARG A 181 -13.91 0.91 4.89
N PHE A 182 -12.79 1.48 4.44
CA PHE A 182 -12.56 2.92 4.38
C PHE A 182 -13.62 3.59 3.50
N GLU A 183 -13.84 3.08 2.29
CA GLU A 183 -14.87 3.58 1.36
C GLU A 183 -16.27 3.57 1.97
N ARG A 184 -16.69 2.44 2.54
CA ARG A 184 -18.01 2.31 3.20
C ARG A 184 -18.17 3.26 4.37
N ARG A 185 -17.12 3.49 5.16
CA ARG A 185 -17.22 4.18 6.45
C ARG A 185 -17.06 5.70 6.35
N PHE A 186 -16.24 6.19 5.41
CA PHE A 186 -15.96 7.62 5.25
C PHE A 186 -16.83 8.32 4.20
N GLY A 187 -17.82 7.62 3.62
CA GLY A 187 -18.76 8.22 2.67
C GLY A 187 -18.08 8.84 1.44
N ARG A 188 -16.80 8.51 1.18
CA ARG A 188 -16.07 8.94 -0.02
C ARG A 188 -16.43 8.12 -1.26
N ALA A 189 -17.50 7.32 -1.18
CA ALA A 189 -18.34 6.99 -2.34
C ALA A 189 -18.50 8.23 -3.25
N SER A 190 -18.70 9.44 -2.72
CA SER A 190 -18.79 10.64 -3.57
C SER A 190 -17.46 11.16 -4.18
N LEU A 191 -16.29 10.70 -3.78
CA LEU A 191 -15.00 11.14 -4.35
C LEU A 191 -14.35 10.04 -5.19
N LEU A 192 -14.63 8.78 -4.84
CA LEU A 192 -14.19 7.60 -5.57
C LEU A 192 -15.24 7.16 -6.61
N ASP A 193 -16.54 7.27 -6.36
CA ASP A 193 -17.59 7.00 -7.37
C ASP A 193 -17.84 8.20 -8.30
N ALA A 194 -17.67 9.45 -7.84
CA ALA A 194 -17.93 10.61 -8.69
C ALA A 194 -16.95 10.76 -9.86
N GLU A 195 -15.83 10.03 -9.84
CA GLU A 195 -14.84 10.00 -10.94
C GLU A 195 -14.50 8.57 -11.43
N GLY A 196 -15.17 7.52 -10.92
CA GLY A 196 -14.92 6.10 -11.27
C GLY A 196 -13.61 5.51 -10.69
N ILE A 197 -13.05 6.15 -9.66
CA ILE A 197 -11.83 5.74 -8.98
C ILE A 197 -12.06 4.48 -8.13
N SER A 198 -13.27 4.33 -7.56
CA SER A 198 -13.76 3.11 -6.91
C SER A 198 -13.66 1.92 -7.86
N ASP A 199 -14.28 2.02 -9.04
CA ASP A 199 -14.15 1.02 -10.11
C ASP A 199 -12.69 0.74 -10.50
N THR A 200 -11.80 1.73 -10.43
CA THR A 200 -10.38 1.55 -10.79
C THR A 200 -9.60 0.87 -9.66
N ALA A 201 -9.88 1.20 -8.41
CA ALA A 201 -9.27 0.56 -7.25
C ALA A 201 -9.76 -0.88 -7.13
N GLU A 202 -11.07 -1.11 -7.24
CA GLU A 202 -11.69 -2.43 -7.30
C GLU A 202 -11.20 -3.23 -8.51
N GLN A 203 -11.13 -2.64 -9.71
CA GLN A 203 -10.52 -3.34 -10.87
C GLN A 203 -9.04 -3.62 -10.70
N ASN A 204 -8.26 -2.75 -10.04
CA ASN A 204 -6.84 -2.99 -9.80
C ASN A 204 -6.64 -4.07 -8.74
N ILE A 205 -7.49 -4.08 -7.73
CA ILE A 205 -7.60 -5.11 -6.72
C ILE A 205 -8.01 -6.44 -7.36
N ASP A 206 -9.08 -6.48 -8.15
CA ASP A 206 -9.54 -7.66 -8.88
C ASP A 206 -8.49 -8.14 -9.87
N ARG A 207 -7.75 -7.23 -10.52
CA ARG A 207 -6.63 -7.58 -11.39
C ARG A 207 -5.47 -8.15 -10.60
N MET A 208 -5.16 -7.61 -9.43
CA MET A 208 -4.16 -8.16 -8.52
C MET A 208 -4.62 -9.53 -8.02
N GLU A 209 -5.84 -9.67 -7.50
CA GLU A 209 -6.41 -10.93 -7.03
C GLU A 209 -6.47 -11.97 -8.15
N THR A 210 -6.95 -11.62 -9.35
CA THR A 210 -6.97 -12.52 -10.51
C THR A 210 -5.56 -12.90 -10.96
N PHE A 211 -4.63 -11.94 -10.99
CA PHE A 211 -3.22 -12.22 -11.31
C PHE A 211 -2.62 -13.17 -10.27
N LEU A 212 -2.86 -12.93 -8.99
CA LEU A 212 -2.37 -13.75 -7.89
C LEU A 212 -3.02 -15.13 -7.87
N GLU A 213 -4.33 -15.22 -8.07
CA GLU A 213 -5.02 -16.51 -8.14
C GLU A 213 -4.54 -17.32 -9.34
N ARG A 214 -4.28 -16.67 -10.47
CA ARG A 214 -3.77 -17.34 -11.67
C ARG A 214 -2.32 -17.77 -11.50
N GLU A 215 -1.44 -16.88 -11.04
CA GLU A 215 0.01 -17.14 -10.98
C GLU A 215 0.41 -17.89 -9.70
N LEU A 216 -0.22 -17.61 -8.55
CA LEU A 216 0.10 -18.29 -7.27
C LEU A 216 -0.60 -19.64 -7.09
N ARG A 217 -1.71 -19.94 -7.80
CA ARG A 217 -2.32 -21.30 -7.81
C ARG A 217 -1.80 -22.18 -8.95
N ALA A 218 -1.21 -21.61 -10.00
CA ALA A 218 -0.58 -22.38 -11.07
C ALA A 218 0.80 -22.95 -10.69
N GLN A 219 1.32 -22.59 -9.51
CA GLN A 219 2.60 -23.00 -8.92
C GLN A 219 2.38 -23.80 -7.63
#